data_AF-A0A5K1JTX2-F1
#
_entry.id   AF-A0A5K1JTX2-F1
#
_cell.length_a   1.000
_cell.length_b   1.000
_cell.length_c   1.000
_cell.angle_alpha   90.00
_cell.angle_beta   90.00
_cell.angle_gamma   90.00
#
_symmetry.space_group_name_H-M   'P 1'
#
loop_
_entity.id
_entity.type
_entity.pdbx_description
1 polymer ?
#
loop_
_entity_poly.entity_id
_entity_poly.type
_entity_poly.pdbx_seq_one_letter_code
_entity_poly.pdbx_strand_id
1 'polypeptide(L)' 'MLGNWSFGDYFKKEAISYSWELLTEVYNLPKDQLYVTYFEGDLKNGLEPDLEAKKYWLDTGVAEDHIIPGNAKDNFW' A
#
# COMPACT_ATOMS: atom_id res chain seq x y z
N MET A 1 -15.18 3.98 -11.14
CA MET A 1 -14.14 3.53 -10.19
C MET A 1 -14.28 2.03 -10.06
N LEU A 2 -13.22 1.27 -10.39
CA LEU A 2 -13.17 -0.16 -10.08
C LEU A 2 -12.84 -0.29 -8.58
N GLY A 3 -13.43 -1.24 -7.87
CA GLY A 3 -13.23 -1.38 -6.43
C GLY A 3 -13.41 -2.81 -5.94
N ASN A 4 -12.71 -3.13 -4.86
CA ASN A 4 -12.86 -4.33 -4.06
C ASN A 4 -13.09 -3.88 -2.60
N TRP A 5 -13.98 -4.58 -1.89
CA TRP A 5 -14.31 -4.26 -0.50
C TRP A 5 -14.23 -5.51 0.36
N SER A 6 -13.87 -5.30 1.62
CA SER A 6 -13.94 -6.30 2.66
C SER A 6 -14.76 -5.78 3.82
N PHE A 7 -15.74 -6.56 4.26
CA PHE A 7 -16.55 -6.24 5.43
C PHE A 7 -16.27 -7.28 6.52
N GLY A 8 -15.13 -7.11 7.21
CA GLY A 8 -14.71 -7.96 8.33
C GLY A 8 -14.09 -9.30 7.94
N ASP A 9 -13.63 -9.46 6.70
CA ASP A 9 -13.04 -10.72 6.20
C ASP A 9 -11.50 -10.63 6.09
N TYR A 10 -11.00 -9.68 5.30
CA TYR A 10 -9.57 -9.44 5.06
C TYR A 10 -9.20 -7.97 5.26
N PHE A 11 -7.91 -7.68 5.39
CA PHE A 11 -7.44 -6.31 5.62
C PHE A 11 -6.23 -5.97 4.73
N LYS A 12 -5.21 -5.29 5.27
CA LYS A 12 -4.11 -4.74 4.48
C LYS A 12 -3.32 -5.80 3.72
N LYS A 13 -2.98 -6.92 4.36
CA LYS A 13 -2.09 -7.93 3.78
C LYS A 13 -2.65 -8.50 2.48
N GLU A 14 -3.91 -8.96 2.52
CA GLU A 14 -4.59 -9.53 1.37
C GLU A 14 -4.92 -8.44 0.34
N ALA A 15 -5.39 -7.28 0.78
CA ALA A 15 -5.70 -6.17 -0.13
C ALA A 15 -4.47 -5.73 -0.96
N ILE A 16 -3.31 -5.59 -0.30
CA ILE A 16 -2.03 -5.27 -0.96
C ILE A 16 -1.66 -6.39 -1.94
N SER A 17 -1.69 -7.65 -1.50
CA SER A 17 -1.35 -8.80 -2.34
C SER A 17 -2.22 -8.87 -3.60
N TYR A 18 -3.54 -8.71 -3.46
CA TYR A 18 -4.48 -8.75 -4.59
C TYR A 18 -4.27 -7.59 -5.55
N SER A 19 -4.01 -6.38 -5.03
CA SER A 19 -3.75 -5.22 -5.88
C SER A 19 -2.47 -5.39 -6.69
N TRP A 20 -1.42 -5.94 -6.09
CA TRP A 20 -0.15 -6.20 -6.75
C TRP A 20 -0.27 -7.28 -7.82
N GLU A 21 -0.89 -8.43 -7.49
CA GLU A 21 -1.12 -9.51 -8.44
C GLU A 21 -1.92 -9.04 -9.66
N LEU A 22 -2.98 -8.27 -9.44
CA LEU A 22 -3.78 -7.72 -10.54
C LEU A 22 -2.93 -6.85 -11.48
N LEU A 23 -2.12 -5.94 -10.93
CA LEU A 23 -1.33 -5.01 -11.72
C LEU A 23 -0.17 -5.72 -12.44
N THR A 24 0.56 -6.59 -11.75
CA THR A 24 1.84 -7.11 -12.26
C THR A 24 1.71 -8.45 -12.96
N GLU A 25 0.76 -9.30 -12.57
CA GLU A 25 0.61 -10.65 -13.13
C GLU A 25 -0.55 -10.71 -14.14
N VAL A 26 -1.72 -10.13 -13.80
CA VAL A 26 -2.88 -10.15 -14.71
C VAL A 26 -2.74 -9.09 -15.81
N TYR A 27 -2.44 -7.85 -15.44
CA TYR A 27 -2.24 -6.76 -16.39
C TYR A 27 -0.81 -6.64 -16.92
N ASN A 28 0.12 -7.42 -16.37
CA ASN A 28 1.51 -7.49 -16.84
C ASN A 28 2.22 -6.12 -16.87
N LEU A 29 1.92 -5.25 -15.90
CA LEU A 29 2.62 -3.97 -15.76
C LEU A 29 4.05 -4.20 -15.24
N PRO A 30 5.06 -3.49 -15.79
CA PRO A 30 6.43 -3.60 -15.31
C PRO A 30 6.55 -3.16 -13.85
N LYS A 31 7.04 -4.04 -12.97
CA LYS A 31 7.15 -3.82 -11.52
C LYS A 31 8.04 -2.61 -11.18
N ASP A 32 9.07 -2.38 -11.97
CA ASP A 32 10.03 -1.28 -11.88
C ASP A 32 9.44 0.10 -12.24
N GLN A 33 8.19 0.16 -12.71
CA GLN A 33 7.48 1.42 -12.97
C GLN A 33 6.42 1.72 -11.92
N LEU A 34 6.21 0.81 -10.96
CA LEU A 34 5.20 0.97 -9.92
C LEU A 34 5.85 1.51 -8.64
N TYR A 35 5.20 2.52 -8.06
CA TYR A 35 5.54 3.12 -6.79
C TYR A 35 4.33 3.05 -5.88
N VAL A 36 4.57 2.89 -4.58
CA VAL A 36 3.53 2.85 -3.56
C VAL A 36 3.84 3.82 -2.45
N THR A 37 2.79 4.30 -1.81
CA THR A 37 2.90 5.18 -0.65
C THR A 37 2.27 4.52 0.56
N TYR A 38 2.80 4.78 1.75
CA TYR A 38 2.16 4.42 3.02
C TYR A 38 2.08 5.65 3.93
N PHE A 39 1.16 5.65 4.88
CA PHE A 39 0.97 6.77 5.79
C PHE A 39 2.16 6.92 6.74
N GLU A 40 2.79 8.10 6.74
CA GLU A 40 3.99 8.39 7.54
C GLU A 40 3.68 8.75 9.00
N GLY A 41 2.41 8.79 9.38
CA GLY A 41 1.97 9.26 10.69
C GLY A 41 1.67 10.75 10.69
N ASP A 42 1.02 11.19 11.76
CA ASP A 42 0.82 12.61 12.04
C ASP A 42 0.89 12.84 13.55
N LEU A 43 2.10 13.19 14.01
CA LEU A 43 2.37 13.45 15.42
C LEU A 43 1.51 14.57 16.00
N LYS A 44 1.07 15.55 15.18
CA LYS A 44 0.22 16.64 15.68
C LYS A 44 -1.17 16.13 16.08
N ASN A 45 -1.62 15.07 15.42
CA ASN A 45 -2.90 14.40 15.68
C ASN A 45 -2.75 13.11 16.49
N GLY A 46 -1.54 12.77 16.96
CA GLY A 46 -1.28 11.56 17.74
C GLY A 46 -1.43 10.26 16.95
N LEU A 47 -1.23 10.32 15.63
CA LEU A 47 -1.33 9.16 14.74
C LEU A 47 0.06 8.62 14.41
N GLU A 48 0.26 7.34 14.66
CA GLU A 48 1.51 6.64 14.35
C GLU A 48 1.62 6.31 12.85
N PRO A 49 2.86 6.12 12.33
CA PRO A 49 3.07 5.69 10.96
C PRO A 49 2.50 4.28 10.69
N ASP A 50 2.00 4.04 9.48
CA ASP A 50 1.53 2.73 9.04
C ASP A 50 2.68 1.84 8.56
N LEU A 51 3.55 1.45 9.49
CA LEU A 51 4.69 0.57 9.22
C LEU A 51 4.26 -0.85 8.83
N GLU A 52 3.04 -1.25 9.17
CA GLU A 52 2.45 -2.52 8.77
C GLU A 52 2.22 -2.56 7.25
N ALA A 53 1.65 -1.49 6.66
CA ALA A 53 1.52 -1.38 5.22
C ALA A 53 2.89 -1.36 4.52
N LYS A 54 3.86 -0.59 5.04
CA LYS A 54 5.25 -0.61 4.51
C LYS A 54 5.79 -2.03 4.45
N LYS A 55 5.64 -2.80 5.54
CA LYS A 55 6.12 -4.18 5.61
C LYS A 55 5.44 -5.07 4.57
N TYR A 56 4.12 -5.00 4.42
CA TYR A 56 3.42 -5.84 3.45
C TYR A 56 3.81 -5.52 2.01
N TRP A 57 4.08 -4.25 1.67
CA TRP A 57 4.62 -3.90 0.35
C TRP A 57 5.98 -4.54 0.09
N LEU A 58 6.89 -4.50 1.08
CA LEU A 58 8.19 -5.19 1.01
C LEU A 58 8.00 -6.70 0.83
N ASP A 59 7.12 -7.32 1.62
CA ASP A 59 6.85 -8.77 1.57
C ASP A 59 6.27 -9.20 0.20
N THR A 60 5.59 -8.30 -0.51
CA THR A 60 5.02 -8.57 -1.85
C THR A 60 6.06 -8.36 -2.98
N GLY A 61 7.25 -7.86 -2.65
CA GLY A 61 8.38 -7.70 -3.57
C GLY A 61 8.49 -6.32 -4.22
N VAL A 62 7.85 -5.29 -3.65
CA VAL A 62 8.12 -3.90 -4.05
C VAL A 62 9.52 -3.51 -3.56
N ALA A 63 10.33 -2.89 -4.43
CA ALA A 63 11.65 -2.43 -4.06
C ALA A 63 11.57 -1.34 -2.97
N GLU A 64 12.50 -1.33 -2.01
CA GLU A 64 12.42 -0.41 -0.87
C GLU A 64 12.46 1.07 -1.29
N ASP A 65 13.22 1.40 -2.33
CA ASP A 65 13.30 2.74 -2.92
C ASP A 65 12.04 3.16 -3.69
N HIS A 66 11.09 2.24 -3.88
CA HIS A 66 9.78 2.49 -4.49
C HIS A 66 8.64 2.60 -3.46
N ILE A 67 8.96 2.53 -2.16
CA ILE A 67 7.99 2.65 -1.06
C ILE A 67 8.20 3.99 -0.34
N ILE A 68 7.30 4.94 -0.61
CA ILE A 68 7.48 6.34 -0.23
C ILE A 68 6.58 6.67 1.00
N PRO A 69 7.11 7.26 2.07
CA PRO A 69 6.28 7.78 3.16
C PRO A 69 5.45 8.97 2.67
N GLY A 70 4.17 8.99 3.02
CA GLY A 70 3.23 10.03 2.61
C GLY A 70 2.44 10.64 3.76
N ASN A 71 2.21 11.96 3.68
CA ASN A 71 1.61 12.76 4.73
C ASN A 71 0.08 12.52 4.89
N ALA A 72 -0.53 13.13 5.92
CA ALA A 72 -1.96 12.96 6.20
C ALA A 72 -2.90 13.48 5.10
N LYS A 73 -2.50 14.49 4.31
CA LYS A 73 -3.32 15.01 3.21
C LYS A 73 -3.45 13.99 2.08
N ASP A 74 -2.40 13.23 1.82
CA ASP A 74 -2.31 12.34 0.67
C ASP A 74 -2.58 10.87 1.02
N ASN A 75 -2.35 10.47 2.29
CA ASN A 75 -2.36 9.07 2.72
C ASN A 75 -3.29 8.78 3.93
N PHE A 76 -4.14 9.72 4.31
CA PHE A 76 -5.21 9.52 5.29
C PHE A 76 -6.55 9.93 4.66
N TRP A 77 -7.30 8.95 4.15
CA TRP A 77 -8.58 9.13 3.46
C TRP A 77 -9.77 9.05 4.42
#